data_AF-A0AAJ8BDD2-F1
#
_entry.id   AF-A0AAJ8BDD2-F1
#
_cell.length_a   1.000
_cell.length_b   1.000
_cell.length_c   1.000
_cell.angle_alpha   90.00
_cell.angle_beta   90.00
_cell.angle_gamma   90.00
#
_symmetry.space_group_name_H-M   'P 1'
#
loop_
_entity.id
_entity.type
_entity.pdbx_description
1 polymer ?
#
loop_
_entity_poly.entity_id
_entity_poly.type
_entity_poly.pdbx_seq_one_letter_code
_entity_poly.pdbx_strand_id
1 'polypeptide(L)'
;MGAAYGKKKAYSIDHEPPPKQRCVKNGKLPNGRASAYADLQQHRSEGIHRKPSPVSSYVPPPDYLEENEDDDLIKPKKLVNPVKASKSHQELHRELMSSYKRGGVSVEMKPELHRVLESRKRDQLIKQRKQEDEARRKISPLEAELLKRHRKLEEHVLSVSSTCPQHLEKQQEKEQEENLKAPEFVKVKENLRRTSFHSKEEKEV
;
A
#
# COMPACT_ATOMS: atom_id res chain seq x y z
N MET A 1 -4.12 54.51 34.88
CA MET A 1 -3.34 53.40 35.48
C MET A 1 -3.93 52.10 34.97
N GLY A 2 -3.30 51.18 34.24
CA GLY A 2 -2.00 51.03 33.60
C GLY A 2 -2.12 49.68 32.88
N ALA A 3 -1.86 49.61 31.57
CA ALA A 3 -1.95 48.38 30.79
C ALA A 3 -0.69 47.53 31.04
N ALA A 4 -0.85 46.25 31.38
CA ALA A 4 0.26 45.32 31.52
C ALA A 4 0.30 44.36 30.32
N TYR A 5 1.30 44.55 29.48
CA TYR A 5 1.58 43.76 28.28
C TYR A 5 2.30 42.47 28.69
N GLY A 6 1.65 41.33 28.48
CA GLY A 6 2.25 40.00 28.69
C GLY A 6 3.28 39.69 27.61
N LYS A 7 4.52 39.41 28.05
CA LYS A 7 5.65 39.03 27.18
C LYS A 7 5.34 37.71 26.46
N LYS A 8 5.30 37.74 25.13
CA LYS A 8 5.26 36.53 24.29
C LYS A 8 6.63 35.84 24.35
N LYS A 9 6.67 34.58 24.82
CA LYS A 9 7.81 33.68 24.63
C LYS A 9 7.75 33.17 23.18
N ALA A 10 8.69 33.61 22.35
CA ALA A 10 8.93 32.98 21.05
C ALA A 10 9.60 31.62 21.31
N TYR A 11 8.96 30.53 20.89
CA TYR A 11 9.61 29.23 20.79
C TYR A 11 10.19 29.10 19.38
N SER A 12 11.51 28.95 19.31
CA SER A 12 12.29 28.75 18.10
C SER A 12 11.83 27.47 17.39
N ILE A 13 11.51 27.61 16.11
CA ILE A 13 11.27 26.51 15.17
C ILE A 13 12.65 26.05 14.72
N ASP A 14 13.19 25.02 15.36
CA ASP A 14 14.27 24.18 14.82
C ASP A 14 14.33 22.92 15.68
N HIS A 15 13.48 21.94 15.38
CA HIS A 15 13.58 20.61 15.96
C HIS A 15 13.99 19.64 14.87
N GLU A 16 15.30 19.37 14.80
CA GLU A 16 15.88 18.33 13.97
C GLU A 16 15.49 16.95 14.55
N PRO A 17 15.02 15.98 13.75
CA PRO A 17 14.68 14.64 14.25
C PRO A 17 15.93 13.75 14.35
N PRO A 18 16.12 12.95 15.42
CA PRO A 18 17.31 12.13 15.57
C PRO A 18 17.34 10.96 14.58
N PRO A 19 18.53 10.50 14.13
CA PRO A 19 18.65 9.41 13.17
C PRO A 19 18.31 8.06 13.83
N LYS A 20 17.39 7.31 13.20
CA LYS A 20 17.04 5.95 13.64
C LYS A 20 18.13 4.95 13.24
N GLN A 21 18.76 4.39 14.26
CA GLN A 21 19.74 3.32 14.25
C GLN A 21 19.24 2.09 13.46
N ARG A 22 20.05 1.64 12.49
CA ARG A 22 19.89 0.35 11.80
C ARG A 22 20.24 -0.79 12.78
N CYS A 23 19.26 -1.59 13.17
CA CYS A 23 19.51 -2.88 13.81
C CYS A 23 19.46 -3.99 12.76
N VAL A 24 20.64 -4.49 12.38
CA VAL A 24 20.80 -5.82 11.77
C VAL A 24 21.05 -6.82 12.88
N LYS A 25 20.45 -8.02 12.79
CA LYS A 25 21.05 -9.35 12.99
C LYS A 25 19.98 -10.43 13.12
N ASN A 26 20.13 -11.45 12.29
CA ASN A 26 19.35 -12.68 12.23
C ASN A 26 19.65 -13.60 13.43
N GLY A 27 18.71 -14.46 13.81
CA GLY A 27 18.94 -15.57 14.73
C GLY A 27 17.75 -16.55 14.77
N LYS A 28 17.88 -17.68 14.07
CA LYS A 28 17.04 -18.88 14.21
C LYS A 28 17.35 -19.57 15.54
N LEU A 29 16.33 -20.09 16.24
CA LEU A 29 16.37 -21.19 17.25
C LEU A 29 14.91 -21.52 17.68
N PRO A 30 14.61 -22.70 18.25
CA PRO A 30 13.84 -23.74 17.58
C PRO A 30 12.44 -23.98 18.19
N ASN A 31 11.69 -24.84 17.48
CA ASN A 31 10.43 -25.45 17.87
C ASN A 31 10.34 -25.84 19.35
N GLY A 32 9.21 -25.50 19.98
CA GLY A 32 8.87 -26.03 21.30
C GLY A 32 7.85 -25.20 22.06
N ARG A 33 6.67 -24.94 21.49
CA ARG A 33 5.54 -24.49 22.30
C ARG A 33 4.64 -25.69 22.58
N ALA A 34 5.09 -26.50 23.54
CA ALA A 34 4.21 -27.43 24.23
C ALA A 34 3.06 -26.62 24.84
N SER A 35 1.87 -26.77 24.25
CA SER A 35 0.65 -26.18 24.79
C SER A 35 0.22 -27.02 25.99
N ALA A 36 0.25 -26.44 27.19
CA ALA A 36 -0.20 -27.06 28.44
C ALA A 36 -1.68 -27.53 28.43
N TYR A 37 -2.38 -27.34 27.30
CA TYR A 37 -3.79 -27.62 27.13
C TYR A 37 -4.08 -28.88 26.30
N ALA A 38 -3.07 -29.54 25.74
CA ALA A 38 -3.27 -30.71 24.88
C ALA A 38 -3.66 -31.97 25.66
N ASP A 39 -3.14 -32.15 26.87
CA ASP A 39 -3.35 -33.38 27.67
C ASP A 39 -4.78 -33.57 28.18
N LEU A 40 -5.60 -32.52 28.21
CA LEU A 40 -6.99 -32.65 28.69
C LEU A 40 -7.95 -33.22 27.63
N GLN A 41 -7.55 -33.32 26.36
CA GLN A 41 -8.47 -33.73 25.27
C GLN A 41 -8.46 -35.23 24.96
N GLN A 42 -7.46 -36.00 25.41
CA GLN A 42 -7.33 -37.41 25.03
C GLN A 42 -8.20 -38.40 25.85
N HIS A 43 -8.82 -37.96 26.95
CA HIS A 43 -9.57 -38.86 27.86
C HIS A 43 -11.08 -38.98 27.59
N ARG A 44 -11.57 -38.59 26.40
CA ARG A 44 -13.01 -38.60 26.08
C ARG A 44 -13.41 -39.50 24.91
N SER A 45 -12.49 -40.31 24.39
CA SER A 45 -12.78 -41.34 23.41
C SER A 45 -12.23 -42.65 23.92
N GLU A 46 -13.08 -43.47 24.56
CA GLU A 46 -13.05 -44.93 24.52
C GLU A 46 -14.06 -45.46 25.54
N GLY A 47 -14.91 -46.40 25.12
CA GLY A 47 -15.87 -47.03 26.03
C GLY A 47 -17.10 -47.69 25.39
N ILE A 48 -16.99 -48.21 24.16
CA ILE A 48 -17.88 -49.28 23.69
C ILE A 48 -17.16 -50.60 24.00
N HIS A 49 -17.91 -51.57 24.56
CA HIS A 49 -17.57 -52.96 24.92
C HIS A 49 -17.01 -53.26 26.32
N ARG A 50 -17.82 -53.98 27.12
CA ARG A 50 -17.50 -55.38 27.47
C ARG A 50 -18.73 -56.12 28.00
N LYS A 51 -19.11 -57.20 27.32
CA LYS A 51 -20.01 -58.23 27.85
C LYS A 51 -19.24 -59.09 28.88
N PRO A 52 -19.86 -59.57 29.96
CA PRO A 52 -19.19 -60.47 30.90
C PRO A 52 -19.17 -61.92 30.38
N SER A 53 -18.03 -62.59 30.56
CA SER A 53 -17.80 -64.03 30.27
C SER A 53 -18.32 -64.88 31.44
N PRO A 54 -18.87 -66.09 31.19
CA PRO A 54 -19.46 -66.95 32.20
C PRO A 54 -18.40 -67.80 32.92
N VAL A 55 -18.80 -68.46 34.00
CA VAL A 55 -18.07 -69.43 34.85
C VAL A 55 -17.57 -68.86 36.19
N SER A 56 -18.37 -69.05 37.25
CA SER A 56 -18.01 -69.94 38.37
C SER A 56 -19.07 -69.92 39.48
N SER A 57 -19.67 -71.09 39.73
CA SER A 57 -20.21 -71.58 41.00
C SER A 57 -21.47 -70.92 41.62
N TYR A 58 -22.62 -71.40 41.15
CA TYR A 58 -23.75 -71.97 41.91
C TYR A 58 -23.98 -71.51 43.37
N VAL A 59 -24.89 -70.55 43.54
CA VAL A 59 -25.96 -70.56 44.56
C VAL A 59 -27.16 -69.88 43.89
N PRO A 60 -28.35 -70.49 43.78
CA PRO A 60 -29.53 -69.76 43.35
C PRO A 60 -29.99 -68.88 44.53
N PRO A 61 -30.07 -67.55 44.37
CA PRO A 61 -30.68 -66.68 45.36
C PRO A 61 -32.18 -66.98 45.44
N PRO A 62 -32.78 -66.89 46.65
CA PRO A 62 -34.16 -67.27 46.93
C PRO A 62 -35.18 -66.54 46.05
N ASP A 63 -36.28 -67.23 45.71
CA ASP A 63 -37.49 -66.72 45.04
C ASP A 63 -38.20 -65.65 45.88
N TYR A 64 -37.53 -64.53 46.11
CA TYR A 64 -38.17 -63.25 46.31
C TYR A 64 -38.42 -62.72 44.91
N LEU A 65 -39.66 -62.33 44.68
CA LEU A 65 -40.10 -61.66 43.47
C LEU A 65 -39.04 -60.61 43.07
N GLU A 66 -38.29 -60.89 42.00
CA GLU A 66 -37.60 -59.87 41.20
C GLU A 66 -38.66 -59.07 40.42
N GLU A 67 -39.79 -58.76 41.06
CA GLU A 67 -40.72 -57.76 40.61
C GLU A 67 -40.27 -56.45 41.22
N ASN A 68 -39.22 -55.91 40.62
CA ASN A 68 -38.98 -54.49 40.54
C ASN A 68 -39.00 -53.72 41.88
N GLU A 69 -38.28 -54.20 42.92
CA GLU A 69 -38.03 -53.34 44.10
C GLU A 69 -37.12 -52.13 43.79
N ASP A 70 -36.64 -52.00 42.55
CA ASP A 70 -35.98 -50.82 42.02
C ASP A 70 -36.92 -49.87 41.24
N ASP A 71 -38.19 -50.21 41.02
CA ASP A 71 -39.17 -49.33 40.36
C ASP A 71 -40.00 -48.49 41.33
N ASP A 72 -40.05 -48.87 42.62
CA ASP A 72 -40.68 -48.05 43.67
C ASP A 72 -39.76 -46.99 44.27
N LEU A 73 -38.45 -47.02 43.94
CA LEU A 73 -37.56 -45.89 44.25
C LEU A 73 -37.79 -44.76 43.25
N ILE A 74 -38.31 -43.62 43.74
CA ILE A 74 -38.40 -42.37 42.98
C ILE A 74 -36.98 -41.97 42.55
N LYS A 75 -36.59 -42.36 41.34
CA LYS A 75 -35.33 -41.95 40.73
C LYS A 75 -35.44 -40.46 40.43
N PRO A 76 -34.53 -39.60 40.94
CA PRO A 76 -34.58 -38.17 40.66
C PRO A 76 -34.56 -37.97 39.14
N LYS A 77 -35.62 -37.33 38.62
CA LYS A 77 -35.79 -37.06 37.19
C LYS A 77 -34.59 -36.24 36.72
N LYS A 78 -33.82 -36.79 35.76
CA LYS A 78 -32.70 -36.06 35.17
C LYS A 78 -33.26 -34.82 34.46
N LEU A 79 -33.12 -33.66 35.11
CA LEU A 79 -33.55 -32.40 34.55
C LEU A 79 -32.69 -32.13 33.32
N VAL A 80 -33.35 -31.91 32.18
CA VAL A 80 -32.64 -31.58 30.96
C VAL A 80 -32.10 -30.17 31.12
N ASN A 81 -30.79 -30.00 30.93
CA ASN A 81 -30.16 -28.69 31.00
C ASN A 81 -30.77 -27.79 29.92
N PRO A 82 -31.41 -26.65 30.26
CA PRO A 82 -32.10 -25.79 29.30
C PRO A 82 -31.18 -25.27 28.18
N VAL A 83 -29.89 -25.06 28.49
CA VAL A 83 -28.85 -24.65 27.52
C VAL A 83 -28.56 -25.76 26.51
N LYS A 84 -28.64 -27.02 26.95
CA LYS A 84 -28.46 -28.20 26.09
C LYS A 84 -29.77 -28.69 25.47
N ALA A 85 -30.93 -28.36 26.03
CA ALA A 85 -32.23 -28.64 25.41
C ALA A 85 -32.46 -27.75 24.18
N SER A 86 -32.03 -26.49 24.22
CA SER A 86 -32.21 -25.54 23.12
C SER A 86 -31.18 -25.74 22.00
N LYS A 87 -31.62 -26.32 20.88
CA LYS A 87 -30.79 -26.49 19.67
C LYS A 87 -30.29 -25.15 19.12
N SER A 88 -31.14 -24.13 19.13
CA SER A 88 -30.80 -22.77 18.69
C SER A 88 -29.64 -22.18 19.50
N HIS A 89 -29.67 -22.34 20.83
CA HIS A 89 -28.58 -21.84 21.67
C HIS A 89 -27.26 -22.58 21.39
N GLN A 90 -27.31 -23.90 21.22
CA GLN A 90 -26.11 -24.67 20.88
C GLN A 90 -25.54 -24.29 19.51
N GLU A 91 -26.40 -24.01 18.55
CA GLU A 91 -26.02 -23.58 17.21
C GLU A 91 -25.36 -22.22 17.20
N LEU A 92 -25.92 -21.26 17.93
CA LEU A 92 -25.29 -19.96 18.13
C LEU A 92 -23.91 -20.12 18.80
N HIS A 93 -23.80 -20.93 19.86
CA HIS A 93 -22.52 -21.18 20.51
C HIS A 93 -21.49 -21.78 19.53
N ARG A 94 -21.92 -22.75 18.71
CA ARG A 94 -21.07 -23.37 17.69
C ARG A 94 -20.62 -22.36 16.65
N GLU A 95 -21.50 -21.49 16.17
CA GLU A 95 -21.18 -20.45 15.20
C GLU A 95 -20.19 -19.43 15.77
N LEU A 96 -20.44 -18.93 16.99
CA LEU A 96 -19.55 -18.00 17.69
C LEU A 96 -18.16 -18.59 17.93
N MET A 97 -18.08 -19.86 18.35
CA MET A 97 -16.79 -20.53 18.52
C MET A 97 -16.09 -20.77 17.18
N SER A 98 -16.86 -21.08 16.13
CA SER A 98 -16.32 -21.30 14.79
C SER A 98 -15.81 -20.02 14.15
N SER A 99 -16.50 -18.88 14.35
CA SER A 99 -16.07 -17.58 13.86
C SER A 99 -14.80 -17.15 14.58
N TYR A 100 -14.76 -17.26 15.91
CA TYR A 100 -13.55 -16.98 16.71
C TYR A 100 -12.37 -17.86 16.30
N LYS A 101 -12.56 -19.18 16.20
CA LYS A 101 -11.49 -20.14 15.87
C LYS A 101 -10.96 -19.99 14.44
N ARG A 102 -11.80 -19.53 13.50
CA ARG A 102 -11.38 -19.20 12.13
C ARG A 102 -10.83 -17.77 11.99
N GLY A 103 -10.51 -17.10 13.10
CA GLY A 103 -9.92 -15.75 13.10
C GLY A 103 -10.97 -14.66 13.23
N GLY A 104 -11.88 -14.80 14.20
CA GLY A 104 -13.07 -13.98 14.38
C GLY A 104 -12.80 -12.50 14.58
N VAL A 105 -12.68 -11.81 13.46
CA VAL A 105 -13.18 -10.45 13.25
C VAL A 105 -14.14 -10.61 12.08
N SER A 106 -15.37 -10.13 12.26
CA SER A 106 -16.35 -9.93 11.20
C SER A 106 -15.67 -9.71 9.85
N VAL A 107 -16.02 -10.55 8.88
CA VAL A 107 -15.43 -10.62 7.53
C VAL A 107 -15.45 -9.26 6.79
N GLU A 108 -16.08 -8.21 7.33
CA GLU A 108 -16.11 -6.86 6.73
C GLU A 108 -15.77 -5.69 7.68
N MET A 109 -15.63 -5.90 8.99
CA MET A 109 -15.37 -4.80 9.93
C MET A 109 -13.96 -4.90 10.49
N LYS A 110 -12.99 -4.38 9.73
CA LYS A 110 -11.66 -4.05 10.28
C LYS A 110 -11.85 -3.30 11.60
N PRO A 111 -11.05 -3.59 12.66
CA PRO A 111 -11.13 -2.85 13.91
C PRO A 111 -11.05 -1.34 13.66
N GLU A 112 -11.74 -0.54 14.47
CA GLU A 112 -11.86 0.91 14.26
C GLU A 112 -10.50 1.58 14.06
N LEU A 113 -9.51 1.24 14.88
CA LEU A 113 -8.14 1.74 14.75
C LEU A 113 -7.53 1.42 13.37
N HIS A 114 -7.75 0.23 12.85
CA HIS A 114 -7.22 -0.17 11.55
C HIS A 114 -7.92 0.58 10.42
N ARG A 115 -9.24 0.79 10.50
CA ARG A 115 -9.99 1.65 9.56
C ARG A 115 -9.46 3.07 9.55
N VAL A 116 -9.23 3.65 10.73
CA VAL A 116 -8.68 5.01 10.90
C VAL A 116 -7.27 5.12 10.31
N LEU A 117 -6.39 4.15 10.58
CA LEU A 117 -5.04 4.12 10.01
C LEU A 117 -5.06 4.01 8.48
N GLU A 118 -5.92 3.17 7.93
CA GLU A 118 -6.09 3.06 6.47
C GLU A 118 -6.67 4.34 5.85
N SER A 119 -7.67 4.96 6.50
CA SER A 119 -8.23 6.25 6.07
C SER A 119 -7.13 7.29 6.03
N ARG A 120 -6.38 7.46 7.13
CA ARG A 120 -5.28 8.41 7.21
C ARG A 120 -4.23 8.19 6.12
N LYS A 121 -3.91 6.93 5.80
CA LYS A 121 -2.98 6.59 4.72
C LYS A 121 -3.54 6.98 3.34
N ARG A 122 -4.82 6.70 3.07
CA ARG A 122 -5.49 7.13 1.82
C ARG A 122 -5.52 8.66 1.74
N ASP A 123 -5.89 9.34 2.81
CA ASP A 123 -6.00 10.80 2.86
C ASP A 123 -4.65 11.48 2.60
N GLN A 124 -3.56 10.92 3.14
CA GLN A 124 -2.20 11.39 2.84
C GLN A 124 -1.85 11.24 1.36
N LEU A 125 -2.15 10.09 0.75
CA LEU A 125 -1.88 9.85 -0.66
C LEU A 125 -2.70 10.79 -1.56
N ILE A 126 -3.97 11.00 -1.24
CA ILE A 126 -4.85 11.94 -1.94
C ILE A 126 -4.31 13.36 -1.83
N LYS A 127 -3.86 13.78 -0.65
CA LYS A 127 -3.28 15.10 -0.44
C LYS A 127 -1.99 15.29 -1.23
N GLN A 128 -1.11 14.30 -1.26
CA GLN A 128 0.11 14.33 -2.07
C GLN A 128 -0.21 14.44 -3.56
N ARG A 129 -1.12 13.60 -4.08
CA ARG A 129 -1.54 13.65 -5.48
C ARG A 129 -2.14 15.00 -5.85
N LYS A 130 -3.01 15.55 -4.99
CA LYS A 130 -3.62 16.86 -5.20
C LYS A 130 -2.58 17.98 -5.25
N GLN A 131 -1.55 17.93 -4.40
CA GLN A 131 -0.45 18.90 -4.43
C GLN A 131 0.39 18.77 -5.71
N GLU A 132 0.67 17.56 -6.17
CA GLU A 132 1.34 17.32 -7.44
C GLU A 132 0.52 17.84 -8.63
N ASP A 133 -0.77 17.51 -8.67
CA ASP A 133 -1.69 17.96 -9.73
C ASP A 133 -1.82 19.49 -9.71
N GLU A 134 -1.85 20.10 -8.52
CA GLU A 134 -1.84 21.56 -8.38
C GLU A 134 -0.51 22.14 -8.87
N ALA A 135 0.64 21.58 -8.50
CA ALA A 135 1.95 22.01 -9.02
C ALA A 135 2.03 21.90 -10.55
N ARG A 136 1.53 20.79 -11.12
CA ARG A 136 1.43 20.59 -12.58
C ARG A 136 0.47 21.58 -13.23
N ARG A 137 -0.63 21.94 -12.58
CA ARG A 137 -1.54 23.00 -13.06
C ARG A 137 -0.95 24.40 -12.91
N LYS A 138 -0.04 24.59 -11.95
CA LYS A 138 0.72 25.82 -11.72
C LYS A 138 1.96 25.92 -12.61
N ILE A 139 2.19 24.98 -13.54
CA ILE A 139 3.10 25.21 -14.66
C ILE A 139 2.75 26.57 -15.23
N SER A 140 3.70 27.50 -15.17
CA SER A 140 3.47 28.89 -15.56
C SER A 140 3.02 28.90 -17.03
N PRO A 141 2.08 29.78 -17.44
CA PRO A 141 1.74 29.94 -18.85
C PRO A 141 2.98 30.09 -19.75
N LEU A 142 4.04 30.72 -19.22
CA LEU A 142 5.35 30.83 -19.88
C LEU A 142 6.09 29.49 -19.99
N GLU A 143 6.10 28.68 -18.94
CA GLU A 143 6.78 27.37 -18.92
C GLU A 143 6.13 26.37 -19.89
N ALA A 144 4.80 26.40 -19.99
CA ALA A 144 4.07 25.64 -21.00
C ALA A 144 4.44 26.06 -22.43
N GLU A 145 4.57 27.37 -22.68
CA GLU A 145 4.98 27.89 -23.99
C GLU A 145 6.45 27.56 -24.31
N LEU A 146 7.35 27.60 -23.32
CA LEU A 146 8.75 27.18 -23.48
C LEU A 146 8.84 25.70 -23.87
N LEU A 147 8.10 24.82 -23.19
CA LEU A 147 8.07 23.39 -23.52
C LEU A 147 7.54 23.16 -24.94
N LYS A 148 6.49 23.89 -25.34
CA LYS A 148 5.94 23.85 -26.69
C LYS A 148 6.96 24.27 -27.75
N ARG A 149 7.70 25.36 -27.52
CA ARG A 149 8.77 25.82 -28.41
C ARG A 149 9.90 24.80 -28.51
N HIS A 150 10.28 24.19 -27.38
CA HIS A 150 11.32 23.17 -27.36
C HIS A 150 10.94 21.95 -28.22
N ARG A 151 9.71 21.41 -28.07
CA ARG A 151 9.24 20.30 -28.91
C ARG A 151 9.21 20.65 -30.39
N LYS A 152 8.78 21.88 -30.74
CA LYS A 152 8.76 22.34 -32.13
C LYS A 152 10.16 22.46 -32.72
N LEU A 153 11.13 22.93 -31.94
CA LEU A 153 12.53 22.98 -32.36
C LEU A 153 13.12 21.58 -32.53
N GLU A 154 12.84 20.65 -31.61
CA GLU A 154 13.27 19.26 -31.71
C GLU A 154 12.72 18.58 -32.98
N GLU A 155 11.41 18.75 -33.26
CA GLU A 155 10.78 18.27 -34.50
C GLU A 155 11.43 18.88 -35.75
N HIS A 156 11.72 20.18 -35.72
CA HIS A 156 12.40 20.87 -36.82
C HIS A 156 13.85 20.39 -36.99
N VAL A 157 14.59 20.18 -35.91
CA VAL A 157 15.96 19.66 -35.95
C VAL A 157 15.97 18.23 -36.49
N LEU A 158 15.02 17.40 -36.07
CA LEU A 158 14.86 16.04 -36.59
C LEU A 158 14.47 16.04 -38.08
N SER A 159 13.57 16.93 -38.50
CA SER A 159 13.17 17.03 -39.91
C SER A 159 14.31 17.57 -40.79
N VAL A 160 15.03 18.58 -40.34
CA VAL A 160 16.21 19.13 -41.04
C VAL A 160 17.37 18.14 -41.06
N SER A 161 17.54 17.34 -40.02
CA SER A 161 18.55 16.26 -40.03
C SER A 161 18.17 15.12 -40.98
N SER A 162 16.87 14.92 -41.26
CA SER A 162 16.39 13.95 -42.23
C SER A 162 16.46 14.43 -43.69
N THR A 163 16.48 15.76 -43.92
CA THR A 163 16.80 16.32 -45.23
C THR A 163 18.30 16.15 -45.47
N CYS A 164 18.67 15.18 -46.31
CA CYS A 164 20.05 14.83 -46.67
C CYS A 164 20.98 16.06 -46.77
N PRO A 165 22.20 16.01 -46.19
CA PRO A 165 23.23 17.06 -46.33
C PRO A 165 23.48 17.49 -47.79
N GLN A 166 23.21 16.58 -48.73
CA GLN A 166 23.31 16.78 -50.18
C GLN A 166 22.46 17.93 -50.73
N HIS A 167 21.33 18.31 -50.10
CA HIS A 167 20.54 19.44 -50.57
C HIS A 167 21.20 20.78 -50.23
N LEU A 168 21.88 20.85 -49.09
CA LEU A 168 22.61 22.03 -48.65
C LEU A 168 23.89 22.22 -49.49
N GLU A 169 24.60 21.12 -49.78
CA GLU A 169 25.77 21.13 -50.66
C GLU A 169 25.43 21.56 -52.08
N LYS A 170 24.34 21.02 -52.68
CA LYS A 170 23.89 21.43 -54.02
C LYS A 170 23.41 22.89 -54.09
N GLN A 171 22.86 23.44 -53.01
CA GLN A 171 22.53 24.86 -52.96
C GLN A 171 23.79 25.73 -52.86
N GLN A 172 24.76 25.33 -52.04
CA GLN A 172 26.04 26.05 -51.94
C GLN A 172 26.83 26.02 -53.25
N GLU A 173 26.86 24.88 -53.97
CA GLU A 173 27.52 24.80 -55.28
C GLU A 173 26.86 25.72 -56.31
N LYS A 174 25.52 25.77 -56.36
CA LYS A 174 24.79 26.68 -57.24
C LYS A 174 25.04 28.15 -56.92
N GLU A 175 25.07 28.50 -55.63
CA GLU A 175 25.34 29.86 -55.18
C GLU A 175 26.80 30.25 -55.47
N GLN A 176 27.76 29.34 -55.31
CA GLN A 176 29.15 29.55 -55.73
C GLN A 176 29.26 29.71 -57.25
N GLU A 177 28.58 28.87 -58.04
CA GLU A 177 28.59 28.97 -59.51
C GLU A 177 27.97 30.31 -59.98
N GLU A 178 26.87 30.73 -59.37
CA GLU A 178 26.25 32.03 -59.65
C GLU A 178 27.16 33.19 -59.23
N ASN A 179 27.86 33.08 -58.09
CA ASN A 179 28.83 34.07 -57.64
C ASN A 179 30.04 34.18 -58.57
N LEU A 180 30.53 33.06 -59.11
CA LEU A 180 31.59 33.03 -60.11
C LEU A 180 31.15 33.67 -61.44
N LYS A 181 29.87 33.49 -61.80
CA LYS A 181 29.26 34.06 -63.01
C LYS A 181 28.85 35.53 -62.83
N ALA A 182 28.81 36.03 -61.59
CA ALA A 182 28.42 37.40 -61.29
C ALA A 182 29.49 38.42 -61.76
N PRO A 183 29.08 39.53 -62.39
CA PRO A 183 29.99 40.61 -62.77
C PRO A 183 30.77 41.19 -61.58
N GLU A 184 31.99 41.68 -61.80
CA GLU A 184 32.86 42.19 -60.73
C GLU A 184 32.23 43.26 -59.84
N PHE A 185 31.48 44.20 -60.43
CA PHE A 185 30.86 45.29 -59.66
C PHE A 185 29.83 44.77 -58.64
N VAL A 186 29.22 43.59 -58.88
CA VAL A 186 28.31 42.95 -57.93
C VAL A 186 29.08 42.40 -56.73
N LYS A 187 30.22 41.76 -56.98
CA LYS A 187 31.12 41.23 -55.93
C LYS A 187 31.71 42.36 -55.07
N VAL A 188 32.13 43.46 -55.69
CA VAL A 188 32.65 44.64 -54.99
C VAL A 188 31.57 45.33 -54.15
N LYS A 189 30.32 45.37 -54.62
CA LYS A 189 29.19 45.95 -53.88
C LYS A 189 28.90 45.20 -52.58
N GLU A 190 29.03 43.88 -52.56
CA GLU A 190 28.89 43.09 -51.33
C GLU A 190 30.00 43.39 -50.32
N ASN A 191 31.25 43.45 -50.78
CA ASN A 191 32.40 43.80 -49.93
C ASN A 191 32.24 45.19 -49.31
N LEU A 192 31.75 46.17 -50.07
CA LEU A 192 31.44 47.51 -49.59
C LEU A 192 30.27 47.52 -48.60
N ARG A 193 29.27 46.64 -48.79
CA ARG A 193 28.18 46.47 -47.84
C ARG A 193 28.69 45.92 -46.51
N ARG A 194 29.58 44.92 -46.54
CA ARG A 194 30.16 44.30 -45.32
C ARG A 194 30.99 45.27 -44.48
N THR A 195 31.76 46.15 -45.10
CA THR A 195 32.58 47.15 -44.39
C THR A 195 31.78 48.34 -43.87
N SER A 196 30.68 48.73 -44.52
CA SER A 196 29.84 49.85 -44.06
C SER A 196 29.07 49.57 -42.76
N PHE A 197 28.86 48.31 -42.40
CA PHE A 197 28.30 47.92 -41.09
C PHE A 197 29.35 47.94 -39.96
N HIS A 198 30.63 47.72 -40.27
CA HIS A 198 31.70 47.71 -39.26
C HIS A 198 32.20 49.12 -38.88
N SER A 199 31.87 50.15 -39.65
CA SER A 199 32.31 51.53 -39.38
C SER A 199 31.40 52.32 -38.42
N LYS A 200 30.28 51.74 -37.96
CA LYS A 200 29.34 52.40 -37.04
C LYS A 200 29.60 52.11 -35.55
N GLU A 201 30.47 51.16 -35.21
CA GLU A 201 30.78 50.80 -33.80
C GLU A 201 32.05 51.47 -33.23
N GLU A 202 32.88 52.14 -34.04
CA GLU A 202 34.18 52.71 -33.58
C GLU A 202 34.19 54.23 -33.34
N LYS A 203 33.06 54.86 -33.02
CA LYS A 203 33.04 56.28 -32.58
C LYS A 203 32.33 56.46 -31.24
N GLU A 204 32.95 55.91 -30.19
CA GLU A 204 32.75 56.36 -28.82
C GLU A 204 34.05 56.13 -28.01
N VAL A 205 34.99 57.08 -28.09
CA VAL A 205 35.97 57.44 -27.04
C VAL A 205 36.34 58.91 -27.22
#